data_AF-A0A352JFA2-F1
#
_entry.id   AF-A0A352JFA2-F1
#
_cell.length_a   1.000
_cell.length_b   1.000
_cell.length_c   1.000
_cell.angle_alpha   90.00
_cell.angle_beta   90.00
_cell.angle_gamma   90.00
#
_symmetry.space_group_name_H-M   'P 1'
#
loop_
_entity.id
_entity.type
_entity.pdbx_description
1 polymer ?
#
loop_
_entity_poly.entity_id
_entity_poly.type
_entity_poly.pdbx_seq_one_letter_code
_entity_poly.pdbx_strand_id
1 'polypeptide(L)'
;AKVYQDRYWRDREFSTAQKLQDVAKEAGIPLTTLSLAWVLANPIITAPIIGASRPEQLADNFKALEIKLDADLKDKLDHISAEYRLGDALR
;
A
#
# COMPACT_ATOMS: atom_id res chain seq x y z
N ALA A 1 6.72 19.27 -5.46
CA ALA A 1 7.69 18.16 -5.38
C ALA A 1 8.35 18.09 -4.00
N LYS A 2 9.02 19.15 -3.53
CA LYS A 2 9.78 19.18 -2.26
C LYS A 2 9.05 18.59 -1.05
N VAL A 3 7.81 19.02 -0.77
CA VAL A 3 7.01 18.52 0.38
C VAL A 3 6.79 17.00 0.36
N TYR A 4 6.60 16.40 -0.82
CA TYR A 4 6.41 14.95 -0.94
C TYR A 4 7.74 14.20 -0.81
N GLN A 5 8.82 14.77 -1.32
CA GLN A 5 10.15 14.19 -1.19
C GLN A 5 10.60 14.20 0.28
N ASP A 6 10.42 15.32 0.98
CA ASP A 6 10.74 15.46 2.40
C ASP A 6 9.99 14.43 3.27
N ARG A 7 8.78 14.01 2.83
CA ARG A 7 7.96 13.04 3.56
C ARG A 7 8.30 11.58 3.23
N TYR A 8 8.53 11.24 1.96
CA TYR A 8 8.57 9.85 1.49
C TYR A 8 9.91 9.41 0.89
N TRP A 9 10.84 10.32 0.62
CA TRP A 9 12.08 10.02 -0.13
C TRP A 9 13.25 9.67 0.78
N ARG A 10 13.06 8.62 1.58
CA ARG A 10 14.00 8.15 2.59
C ARG A 10 14.29 6.66 2.33
N ASP A 11 15.49 6.20 2.67
CA ASP A 11 15.96 4.84 2.32
C ASP A 11 15.08 3.72 2.90
N ARG A 12 14.49 3.96 4.07
CA ARG A 12 13.57 3.00 4.70
C ARG A 12 12.29 2.81 3.88
N GLU A 13 11.71 3.87 3.32
CA GLU A 13 10.51 3.83 2.47
C GLU A 13 10.80 3.07 1.18
N PHE A 14 11.95 3.28 0.55
CA PHE A 14 12.36 2.50 -0.63
C PHE A 14 12.60 1.02 -0.29
N SER A 15 13.24 0.74 0.85
CA SER A 15 13.47 -0.62 1.32
C SER A 15 12.16 -1.37 1.60
N THR A 16 11.20 -0.70 2.23
CA THR A 16 9.87 -1.26 2.49
C THR A 16 9.08 -1.43 1.19
N ALA A 17 9.11 -0.45 0.28
CA ALA A 17 8.47 -0.56 -1.02
C ALA A 17 9.00 -1.76 -1.82
N GLN A 18 10.30 -2.04 -1.75
CA GLN A 18 10.90 -3.22 -2.38
C GLN A 18 10.37 -4.53 -1.77
N LYS A 19 10.30 -4.63 -0.44
CA LYS A 19 9.72 -5.80 0.23
C LYS A 19 8.26 -6.03 -0.18
N LEU A 20 7.46 -4.96 -0.22
CA LEU A 20 6.06 -5.04 -0.66
C LEU A 20 5.96 -5.44 -2.14
N GLN A 21 6.87 -4.96 -2.98
CA GLN A 21 6.94 -5.32 -4.40
C GLN A 21 7.23 -6.81 -4.60
N ASP A 22 8.06 -7.41 -3.76
CA ASP A 22 8.35 -8.85 -3.82
C ASP A 22 7.13 -9.69 -3.39
N VAL A 23 6.44 -9.28 -2.32
CA VAL A 23 5.16 -9.89 -1.92
C VAL A 23 4.10 -9.78 -3.02
N ALA A 24 4.00 -8.63 -3.67
CA ALA A 24 3.06 -8.41 -4.77
C ALA A 24 3.34 -9.35 -5.96
N LYS A 25 4.62 -9.58 -6.29
CA LYS A 25 5.02 -10.53 -7.33
C LYS A 25 4.66 -11.96 -6.96
N GLU A 26 4.95 -12.38 -5.72
CA GLU A 26 4.60 -13.72 -5.22
C GLU A 26 3.08 -13.96 -5.29
N ALA A 27 2.28 -12.95 -4.95
CA ALA A 27 0.83 -13.02 -5.00
C ALA A 27 0.24 -12.89 -6.43
N GLY A 28 1.04 -12.50 -7.43
CA GLY A 28 0.57 -12.23 -8.79
C GLY A 28 -0.35 -11.00 -8.91
N ILE A 29 -0.28 -10.06 -7.95
CA ILE A 29 -1.15 -8.88 -7.89
C ILE A 29 -0.29 -7.62 -8.11
N PRO A 30 -0.71 -6.65 -8.94
CA PRO A 30 -0.01 -5.38 -9.06
C PRO A 30 0.13 -4.69 -7.69
N LEU A 31 1.31 -4.14 -7.38
CA LEU A 31 1.59 -3.56 -6.06
C LEU A 31 0.58 -2.47 -5.65
N THR A 32 0.17 -1.62 -6.59
CA THR A 32 -0.82 -0.56 -6.35
C THR A 32 -2.19 -1.14 -5.99
N THR A 33 -2.64 -2.16 -6.73
CA THR A 33 -3.88 -2.89 -6.45
C THR A 33 -3.81 -3.61 -5.09
N LEU A 34 -2.69 -4.28 -4.80
CA LEU A 34 -2.48 -4.97 -3.52
C LEU A 34 -2.51 -3.99 -2.34
N SER A 35 -1.87 -2.83 -2.48
CA SER A 35 -1.83 -1.79 -1.45
C SER A 35 -3.23 -1.28 -1.12
N LEU A 36 -4.07 -1.06 -2.14
CA LEU A 36 -5.44 -0.61 -1.94
C LEU A 36 -6.34 -1.70 -1.36
N ALA A 37 -6.18 -2.95 -1.81
CA ALA A 37 -6.89 -4.10 -1.25
C ALA A 37 -6.56 -4.27 0.25
N TRP A 38 -5.30 -4.03 0.64
CA TRP A 38 -4.86 -4.09 2.04
C TRP A 38 -5.55 -3.05 2.92
N VAL A 39 -5.69 -1.82 2.41
CA VAL A 39 -6.46 -0.77 3.10
C VAL A 39 -7.93 -1.18 3.25
N LEU A 40 -8.55 -1.70 2.18
CA LEU A 40 -9.95 -2.13 2.17
C LEU A 40 -10.21 -3.36 3.06
N ALA A 41 -9.21 -4.20 3.31
CA ALA A 41 -9.32 -5.35 4.19
C ALA A 41 -9.36 -4.99 5.69
N ASN A 42 -9.14 -3.72 6.06
CA ASN A 42 -9.27 -3.27 7.43
C ASN A 42 -10.73 -2.89 7.74
N PRO A 43 -11.44 -3.61 8.65
CA PRO A 43 -12.85 -3.37 8.93
C PRO A 43 -13.14 -2.02 9.59
N ILE A 44 -12.11 -1.33 10.11
CA ILE A 44 -12.25 0.01 10.72
C ILE A 44 -12.29 1.10 9.64
N ILE A 45 -11.84 0.81 8.42
CA ILE A 45 -11.75 1.79 7.34
C ILE A 45 -13.07 1.80 6.55
N THR A 46 -13.79 2.92 6.58
CA THR A 46 -15.02 3.10 5.80
C THR A 46 -14.74 3.23 4.30
N ALA A 47 -13.79 4.07 3.92
CA ALA A 47 -13.42 4.30 2.52
C ALA A 47 -12.00 4.90 2.40
N PRO A 48 -11.15 4.37 1.49
CA PRO A 48 -9.90 5.01 1.14
C PRO A 48 -10.11 6.21 0.22
N ILE A 49 -9.29 7.26 0.39
CA ILE A 49 -9.21 8.38 -0.56
C ILE A 49 -8.19 8.00 -1.63
N ILE A 50 -8.65 7.86 -2.87
CA ILE A 50 -7.78 7.54 -4.02
C ILE A 50 -7.53 8.79 -4.87
N GLY A 51 -6.31 8.93 -5.38
CA GLY A 51 -5.91 9.96 -6.33
C GLY A 51 -5.39 9.34 -7.62
N ALA A 52 -5.67 9.97 -8.76
CA ALA A 52 -5.18 9.57 -10.07
C ALA A 52 -4.86 10.81 -10.89
N SER A 53 -3.75 10.79 -11.63
CA SER A 53 -3.39 11.85 -12.58
C SER A 53 -3.85 11.54 -14.01
N ARG A 54 -4.28 10.30 -14.25
CA ARG A 54 -4.84 9.84 -15.53
C ARG A 54 -6.03 8.89 -15.30
N PRO A 55 -7.06 8.91 -16.17
CA PRO A 55 -8.25 8.08 -15.99
C PRO A 55 -7.97 6.58 -15.88
N GLU A 56 -6.97 6.06 -16.60
CA GLU A 56 -6.67 4.62 -16.63
C GLU A 56 -6.22 4.10 -15.25
N GLN A 57 -5.61 4.96 -14.42
CA GLN A 57 -5.22 4.61 -13.05
C GLN A 57 -6.43 4.36 -12.15
N LEU A 58 -7.58 4.99 -12.42
CA LEU A 58 -8.80 4.72 -11.67
C LEU A 58 -9.30 3.29 -11.93
N ALA A 59 -9.21 2.82 -13.17
CA ALA A 59 -9.57 1.45 -13.51
C ALA A 59 -8.69 0.43 -12.75
N ASP A 60 -7.39 0.70 -12.63
CA ASP A 60 -6.48 -0.14 -11.84
C ASP A 60 -6.75 -0.10 -10.34
N ASN A 61 -7.16 1.06 -9.81
CA ASN A 61 -7.58 1.18 -8.41
C ASN A 61 -8.87 0.37 -8.16
N PHE A 62 -9.84 0.39 -9.07
CA PHE A 62 -11.10 -0.34 -8.89
C PHE A 62 -10.93 -1.86 -8.89
N LYS A 63 -9.89 -2.40 -9.55
CA LYS A 63 -9.56 -3.83 -9.46
C LYS A 63 -9.32 -4.29 -8.02
N ALA A 64 -8.92 -3.39 -7.12
CA ALA A 64 -8.71 -3.74 -5.71
C ALA A 64 -10.01 -4.16 -4.99
N LEU A 65 -11.18 -3.73 -5.47
CA LEU A 65 -12.47 -4.11 -4.91
C LEU A 65 -12.81 -5.59 -5.14
N GLU A 66 -12.18 -6.21 -6.14
CA GLU A 66 -12.37 -7.62 -6.49
C GLU A 66 -11.40 -8.55 -5.75
N ILE A 67 -10.39 -7.98 -5.08
CA ILE A 67 -9.38 -8.75 -4.36
C ILE A 67 -9.85 -9.04 -2.94
N LYS A 68 -10.03 -10.33 -2.63
CA LYS A 68 -10.11 -10.82 -1.26
C LYS A 68 -8.71 -11.22 -0.81
N LEU A 69 -8.18 -10.48 0.16
CA LEU A 69 -6.89 -10.81 0.77
C LEU A 69 -7.02 -12.04 1.66
N ASP A 70 -6.16 -13.02 1.41
CA ASP A 70 -5.91 -14.12 2.34
C ASP A 70 -5.37 -13.56 3.67
N ALA A 71 -5.70 -14.23 4.78
CA ALA A 71 -5.26 -13.85 6.12
C ALA A 71 -3.73 -13.80 6.25
N ASP A 72 -3.01 -14.79 5.69
CA ASP A 72 -1.55 -14.86 5.75
C ASP A 72 -0.90 -13.74 4.93
N LEU A 73 -1.47 -13.46 3.75
CA LEU A 73 -1.00 -12.35 2.91
C LEU A 73 -1.26 -11.01 3.60
N LYS A 74 -2.42 -10.83 4.23
CA LYS A 74 -2.73 -9.63 5.00
C LYS A 74 -1.77 -9.45 6.17
N ASP A 75 -1.50 -10.52 6.93
CA ASP A 75 -0.57 -10.47 8.06
C ASP A 75 0.86 -10.12 7.62
N LYS A 76 1.33 -10.68 6.50
CA LYS A 76 2.63 -10.33 5.90
C LYS A 76 2.72 -8.83 5.58
N LEU A 77 1.69 -8.27 4.97
CA LEU A 77 1.61 -6.83 4.69
C LEU A 77 1.52 -6.00 5.96
N ASP A 78 0.78 -6.48 6.97
CA ASP A 78 0.67 -5.83 8.26
C ASP A 78 2.01 -5.78 9.00
N HIS A 79 2.81 -6.83 8.90
CA HIS A 79 4.14 -6.92 9.52
C HIS A 79 5.14 -5.98 8.83
N ILE A 80 5.20 -6.00 7.50
CA ILE A 80 6.11 -5.14 6.72
C ILE A 80 5.80 -3.66 6.97
N SER A 81 4.53 -3.28 7.10
CA SER A 81 4.10 -1.89 7.28
C SER A 81 4.04 -1.42 8.74
N ALA A 82 4.34 -2.29 9.71
CA ALA A 82 4.06 -2.01 11.12
C ALA A 82 4.77 -0.77 11.67
N GLU A 83 6.02 -0.52 11.24
CA GLU A 83 6.82 0.59 11.74
C GLU A 83 6.20 1.98 11.44
N TYR A 84 5.40 2.08 10.38
CA TYR A 84 4.77 3.33 9.92
C TYR A 84 3.51 3.71 10.71
N ARG A 85 2.93 2.80 11.50
CA ARG A 85 1.73 3.08 12.31
C ARG A 85 2.02 3.99 13.51
N LEU A 86 3.29 4.14 13.86
CA LEU A 86 3.73 4.89 15.04
C LEU A 86 3.95 6.38 14.74
N GLY A 87 3.62 6.81 13.51
CA GLY A 87 3.75 8.19 13.05
C GLY A 87 5.15 8.52 12.53
N ASP A 88 5.21 9.63 11.79
CA ASP A 88 6.44 10.15 11.18
C ASP A 88 7.25 11.07 12.11
N ALA A 89 6.85 11.19 13.37
CA ALA A 89 7.60 11.96 14.36
C ALA A 89 9.03 11.41 14.46
N LEU A 90 10.01 12.31 14.44
CA LEU A 90 11.45 12.00 14.34
C LEU A 90 11.83 10.87 15.31
N ARG A 91 12.17 9.72 14.73
CA ARG A 91 13.03 8.70 15.33
C ARG A 91 14.43 8.88 14.79
#